data_AF-A0A6L6ADR6-F1
#
_entry.id   AF-A0A6L6ADR6-F1
#
_cell.length_a   1.000
_cell.length_b   1.000
_cell.length_c   1.000
_cell.angle_alpha   90.00
_cell.angle_beta   90.00
_cell.angle_gamma   90.00
#
_symmetry.space_group_name_H-M   'P 1'
#
loop_
_entity.id
_entity.type
_entity.pdbx_description
1 polymer ?
#
loop_
_entity_poly.entity_id
_entity_poly.type
_entity_poly.pdbx_seq_one_letter_code
_entity_poly.pdbx_strand_id
1 'polypeptide(L)' 'MKFTITSGNPSEEELLAIKAALTGHQMQDLTPVIKRSVFGLPQLRQPLPHQITFGARRKNR' A
#
# COMPACT_ATOMS: atom_id res chain seq x y z
N MET A 1 1.80 21.34 -25.79
CA MET A 1 2.71 22.28 -25.09
C MET A 1 4.08 21.61 -24.97
N LYS A 2 5.17 22.29 -25.30
CA LYS A 2 6.54 21.76 -25.14
C LYS A 2 7.20 22.51 -23.98
N PHE A 3 7.66 21.81 -22.95
CA PHE A 3 8.37 22.39 -21.81
C PHE A 3 9.88 22.38 -22.06
N THR A 4 10.51 23.54 -21.98
CA THR A 4 11.96 23.69 -22.22
C THR A 4 12.80 23.09 -21.10
N ILE A 5 12.22 22.99 -19.89
CA ILE A 5 12.81 22.32 -18.73
C ILE A 5 13.23 20.88 -19.01
N THR A 6 12.49 20.16 -19.88
CA THR A 6 12.76 18.73 -20.17
C THR A 6 14.05 18.52 -20.97
N SER A 7 14.45 19.51 -21.76
CA SER A 7 15.72 19.54 -22.49
C SER A 7 16.90 20.06 -21.66
N GLY A 8 16.69 20.39 -20.37
CA GLY A 8 17.74 20.86 -19.47
C GLY A 8 18.09 22.33 -19.60
N ASN A 9 17.36 23.10 -20.43
CA ASN A 9 17.54 24.55 -20.55
C ASN A 9 16.22 25.27 -20.21
N PRO A 10 15.92 25.42 -18.91
CA PRO A 10 14.63 25.96 -18.48
C PRO A 10 14.50 27.46 -18.76
N SER A 11 13.28 27.89 -19.10
CA SER A 11 12.93 29.32 -19.12
C SER A 11 12.89 29.90 -17.70
N GLU A 12 13.13 31.20 -17.56
CA GLU A 12 13.08 31.90 -16.27
C GLU A 12 11.71 31.75 -15.58
N GLU A 13 10.64 31.77 -16.36
CA GLU A 13 9.27 31.58 -15.87
C GLU A 13 9.05 30.16 -15.32
N GLU A 14 9.56 29.15 -16.03
CA GLU A 14 9.48 27.75 -15.59
C GLU A 14 10.27 27.53 -14.30
N LEU A 15 11.44 28.15 -14.19
CA LEU A 15 12.26 28.13 -12.97
C LEU A 15 11.54 28.74 -11.77
N LEU A 16 10.86 29.87 -11.99
CA LEU A 16 10.12 30.55 -10.93
C LEU A 16 8.91 29.72 -10.47
N ALA A 17 8.19 29.10 -11.41
CA ALA A 17 7.10 28.18 -11.11
C ALA A 17 7.56 26.96 -10.30
N ILE A 18 8.70 26.34 -10.64
CA ILE A 18 9.26 25.22 -9.89
C ILE A 18 9.65 25.65 -8.48
N LYS A 19 10.30 26.80 -8.31
CA LYS A 19 10.67 27.32 -6.99
C LYS A 19 9.44 27.51 -6.10
N ALA A 20 8.37 28.10 -6.65
CA ALA A 20 7.11 28.26 -5.92
C ALA A 20 6.52 26.89 -5.50
N ALA A 21 6.49 25.93 -6.43
CA ALA A 21 6.00 24.57 -6.14
C ALA A 21 6.84 23.88 -5.04
N LEU A 22 8.18 24.02 -5.09
CA LEU A 22 9.09 23.44 -4.09
C LEU A 22 8.92 24.07 -2.72
N THR A 23 8.68 25.39 -2.62
CA THR A 23 8.48 26.04 -1.32
C THR A 23 7.25 25.55 -0.56
N GLY A 24 6.20 25.13 -1.27
CA GLY A 24 4.98 24.58 -0.68
C GLY A 24 5.01 23.06 -0.47
N HIS A 25 6.00 22.36 -1.05
CA HIS A 25 6.05 20.91 -1.03
C HIS A 25 6.73 20.39 0.25
N GLN A 26 5.97 19.71 1.11
CA GLN A 26 6.54 18.97 2.23
C GLN A 26 7.32 17.76 1.71
N MET A 27 8.64 17.74 1.91
CA MET A 27 9.46 16.57 1.64
C MET A 27 8.95 15.38 2.47
N GLN A 28 8.42 14.35 1.82
CA GLN A 28 8.06 13.09 2.45
C GLN A 28 9.14 12.06 2.14
N ASP A 29 9.94 11.71 3.14
CA ASP A 29 10.80 10.53 3.08
C ASP A 29 9.92 9.29 3.31
N LEU A 30 9.32 8.80 2.23
CA LEU A 30 8.58 7.54 2.24
C LEU A 30 9.58 6.39 2.25
N THR A 31 9.89 5.87 3.44
CA THR A 31 10.54 4.56 3.53
C THR A 31 9.64 3.52 2.85
N PRO A 32 10.13 2.72 1.90
CA PRO A 32 9.30 1.72 1.26
C PRO A 32 8.87 0.71 2.31
N VAL A 33 7.61 0.80 2.75
CA VAL A 33 7.00 -0.23 3.58
C VAL A 33 6.75 -1.41 2.66
N ILE A 34 7.71 -2.33 2.60
CA ILE A 34 7.51 -3.64 1.99
C ILE A 34 6.45 -4.35 2.85
N LYS A 35 5.17 -4.14 2.51
CA LYS A 35 4.07 -4.89 3.09
C LYS A 35 4.30 -6.35 2.71
N ARG A 36 4.86 -7.14 3.64
CA ARG A 36 5.02 -8.59 3.44
C ARG A 36 3.64 -9.13 3.06
N SER A 37 3.53 -9.64 1.84
CA SER A 37 2.27 -10.14 1.31
C SER A 37 1.71 -11.21 2.26
N VAL A 38 0.50 -10.98 2.77
CA VAL A 38 -0.23 -11.95 3.61
C VAL A 38 -0.81 -13.08 2.73
N PHE A 39 -0.73 -12.96 1.41
CA PHE A 39 -1.26 -13.93 0.45
C PHE A 39 -0.71 -15.35 0.68
N GLY A 40 0.54 -15.47 1.12
CA GLY A 40 1.19 -16.77 1.38
C GLY A 40 1.17 -17.22 2.85
N LEU A 41 0.59 -16.43 3.77
CA LEU A 41 0.50 -16.86 5.15
C LEU A 41 -0.54 -17.98 5.27
N PRO A 42 -0.23 -19.09 5.96
CA PRO A 42 -1.21 -20.12 6.23
C PRO A 42 -2.35 -19.49 7.05
N GLN A 43 -3.47 -19.23 6.38
CA GLN A 43 -4.70 -18.86 7.05
C GLN A 43 -5.18 -20.12 7.77
N LEU A 44 -4.84 -20.24 9.05
CA LEU A 44 -5.48 -21.23 9.92
C LEU A 44 -6.98 -21.00 9.79
N ARG A 45 -7.70 -21.98 9.23
CA ARG A 45 -9.15 -21.94 9.16
C ARG A 45 -9.63 -21.70 10.58
N GLN A 46 -10.23 -20.54 10.83
CA GLN A 46 -10.85 -20.28 12.13
C GLN A 46 -11.83 -21.44 12.38
N PRO A 47 -11.83 -22.03 13.58
CA PRO A 47 -12.76 -23.11 13.88
C PRO A 47 -14.18 -22.58 13.63
N LEU A 48 -14.99 -23.38 12.93
CA LEU A 48 -16.40 -23.05 12.74
C LEU A 48 -17.02 -22.82 14.13
N PRO A 49 -17.87 -21.79 14.30
CA PRO A 49 -18.49 -21.47 15.61
C PRO A 49 -19.30 -22.64 16.19
N HIS A 50 -19.62 -23.65 15.38
CA HIS A 50 -20.26 -24.89 15.78
C HIS A 50 -19.35 -26.06 15.44
N GLN A 51 -18.45 -26.39 16.37
CA GLN A 51 -17.58 -27.55 16.27
C GLN A 51 -18.43 -28.83 16.45
N ILE A 52 -18.91 -29.39 15.34
CA ILE A 52 -19.53 -30.73 15.37
C ILE A 52 -18.39 -31.73 15.49
N THR A 53 -18.21 -32.32 16.67
CA THR A 53 -17.31 -33.46 16.83
C THR A 53 -17.89 -34.64 16.05
N PHE A 54 -17.26 -34.98 14.93
CA PHE A 54 -17.60 -36.18 14.16
C PHE A 54 -17.51 -37.41 15.08
N GLY A 55 -18.63 -38.11 15.28
CA GLY A 55 -18.72 -39.32 16.12
C GLY A 55 -19.30 -39.12 17.53
N ALA A 56 -19.64 -37.89 17.97
CA ALA A 56 -20.06 -37.64 19.35
C ALA A 56 -21.52 -37.99 19.72
N ARG A 57 -22.32 -38.64 18.85
CA ARG A 57 -23.67 -39.12 19.24
C ARG A 57 -24.00 -40.51 18.71
N ARG A 58 -23.71 -41.52 19.55
CA ARG A 58 -24.55 -42.70 19.73
C ARG A 58 -24.55 -43.11 21.19
N LYS A 59 -25.67 -42.92 21.88
CA LYS A 59 -26.15 -43.90 22.87
C LYS A 59 -27.65 -43.73 23.11
N ASN A 60 -28.40 -44.73 22.66
CA ASN A 60 -29.78 -45.00 23.03
C ASN A 60 -29.87 -45.20 24.55
N ARG A 61 -30.86 -44.58 25.19
CA ARG A 61 -31.76 -45.25 26.13
C ARG A 61 -33.04 -44.45 26.26
#